data_AF-A0A2V8M478-F1
#
_entry.id   AF-A0A2V8M478-F1
#
_cell.length_a   1.000
_cell.length_b   1.000
_cell.length_c   1.000
_cell.angle_alpha   90.00
_cell.angle_beta   90.00
_cell.angle_gamma   90.00
#
_symmetry.space_group_name_H-M   'P 1'
#
loop_
_entity.id
_entity.type
_entity.pdbx_description
1 polymer ?
#
loop_
_entity_poly.entity_id
_entity_poly.type
_entity_poly.pdbx_seq_one_letter_code
_entity_poly.pdbx_strand_id
1 'polypeptide(L)'
;MWELCPCGSSLLPAAPPWRSGNHGVWPKSISNALEQALGRLPDRCRRLIELLYFTAEEPTYAEIAEEMGMPVASIGPTRARCLEKLKKLLG
;
A
#
# COMPACT_ATOMS: atom_id res chain seq x y z
N MET A 1 21.70 -8.05 1.89
CA MET A 1 22.24 -7.64 0.59
C MET A 1 21.49 -8.46 -0.44
N TRP A 2 20.58 -7.82 -1.18
CA TRP A 2 19.55 -8.42 -2.03
C TRP A 2 20.17 -8.99 -3.31
N GLU A 3 20.92 -10.07 -3.21
CA GLU A 3 21.40 -10.76 -4.40
C GLU A 3 20.27 -11.55 -5.04
N LEU A 4 19.85 -11.03 -6.21
CA LEU A 4 19.51 -11.80 -7.40
C LEU A 4 18.33 -12.77 -7.26
N CYS A 5 17.18 -12.38 -7.81
CA CYS A 5 16.18 -13.34 -8.29
C CYS A 5 16.45 -13.53 -9.79
N PRO A 6 17.08 -14.64 -10.22
CA PRO A 6 17.33 -14.90 -11.63
C PRO A 6 16.17 -15.71 -12.23
N CYS A 7 15.58 -15.15 -13.28
CA CYS A 7 14.94 -15.83 -14.40
C CYS A 7 13.81 -16.86 -14.10
N GLY A 8 12.58 -16.36 -14.25
CA GLY A 8 11.39 -17.02 -14.82
C GLY A 8 11.26 -18.55 -14.81
N SER A 9 10.26 -19.04 -14.08
CA SER A 9 9.42 -20.17 -14.53
C SER A 9 8.04 -20.10 -13.89
N SER A 10 7.05 -20.36 -14.75
CA SER A 10 5.61 -20.37 -14.50
C SER A 10 5.22 -21.41 -13.44
N LEU A 11 5.17 -21.04 -12.16
CA LEU A 11 4.39 -21.66 -11.08
C LEU A 11 4.84 -21.00 -9.77
N LEU A 12 4.29 -19.83 -9.45
CA LEU A 12 4.40 -19.31 -8.09
C LEU A 12 3.48 -20.17 -7.20
N PRO A 13 3.98 -20.87 -6.17
CA PRO A 13 3.10 -21.42 -5.15
C PRO A 13 2.35 -20.28 -4.47
N ALA A 14 1.17 -20.60 -3.93
CA ALA A 14 0.36 -19.69 -3.13
C ALA A 14 1.25 -18.81 -2.25
N ALA A 15 0.98 -17.51 -2.31
CA ALA A 15 1.73 -16.42 -1.74
C ALA A 15 2.56 -16.71 -0.46
N PRO A 16 3.69 -16.01 -0.25
CA PRO A 16 4.55 -16.24 0.91
C PRO A 16 3.78 -16.11 2.25
N PRO A 17 4.23 -16.80 3.33
CA PRO A 17 3.49 -16.97 4.58
C PRO A 17 3.14 -15.66 5.32
N TRP A 18 3.71 -14.53 4.92
CA TRP A 18 3.38 -13.20 5.43
C TRP A 18 2.26 -12.47 4.65
N ARG A 19 1.66 -13.09 3.61
CA ARG A 19 0.50 -12.54 2.87
C ARG A 19 -0.83 -12.70 3.62
N SER A 20 -0.91 -13.57 4.61
CA SER A 20 -2.05 -13.61 5.53
C SER A 20 -1.84 -12.52 6.58
N GLY A 21 -2.23 -11.29 6.25
CA GLY A 21 -2.19 -10.15 7.16
C GLY A 21 -2.81 -10.50 8.51
N ASN A 22 -2.00 -10.42 9.56
CA ASN A 22 -2.31 -10.52 10.98
C ASN A 22 -3.82 -10.45 11.33
N HIS A 23 -4.48 -11.56 11.68
CA HIS A 23 -5.80 -11.49 12.33
C HIS A 23 -5.68 -11.34 13.85
N GLY A 24 -4.70 -10.55 14.31
CA GLY A 24 -4.77 -9.96 15.62
C GLY A 24 -5.96 -9.00 15.60
N VAL A 25 -7.00 -9.28 16.37
CA VAL A 25 -8.14 -8.39 16.53
C VAL A 25 -7.61 -7.05 17.04
N TRP A 26 -7.51 -6.07 16.15
CA TRP A 26 -7.13 -4.72 16.52
C TRP A 26 -8.19 -4.16 17.49
N PRO A 27 -7.78 -3.39 18.51
CA PRO A 27 -8.73 -2.62 19.28
C PRO A 27 -9.56 -1.77 18.32
N LYS A 28 -10.89 -1.79 18.44
CA LYS A 28 -11.77 -1.02 17.54
C LYS A 28 -11.42 0.47 17.50
N SER A 29 -10.80 0.99 18.57
CA SER A 29 -10.26 2.35 18.63
C SER A 29 -9.14 2.61 17.60
N ILE A 30 -8.25 1.64 17.34
CA ILE A 30 -7.16 1.79 16.36
C ILE A 30 -7.71 1.79 14.93
N SER A 31 -8.62 0.86 14.63
CA SER A 31 -9.29 0.81 13.33
C SER A 31 -10.07 2.10 13.04
N ASN A 32 -10.84 2.60 14.02
CA ASN A 32 -11.58 3.85 13.88
C ASN A 32 -10.66 5.07 13.68
N ALA A 33 -9.52 5.13 14.37
CA ALA A 33 -8.56 6.23 14.20
C ALA A 33 -7.94 6.22 12.79
N LEU A 34 -7.61 5.04 12.26
CA LEU A 34 -7.09 4.88 10.91
C LEU A 34 -8.13 5.26 9.85
N GLU A 35 -9.37 4.79 9.97
CA GLU A 35 -10.46 5.13 9.06
C GLU A 35 -10.71 6.65 9.02
N GLN A 36 -10.73 7.31 10.18
CA GLN A 36 -10.87 8.76 10.27
C GLN A 36 -9.68 9.50 9.66
N ALA A 37 -8.45 9.03 9.90
CA ALA A 37 -7.25 9.64 9.35
C ALA A 37 -7.19 9.50 7.82
N LEU A 38 -7.56 8.34 7.27
CA LEU A 38 -7.68 8.12 5.83
C LEU A 38 -8.75 9.02 5.21
N GLY A 39 -9.89 9.20 5.88
CA GLY A 39 -10.96 10.10 5.45
C GLY A 39 -10.53 11.58 5.37
N ARG A 40 -9.53 11.99 6.16
CA ARG A 40 -8.97 13.36 6.19
C ARG A 40 -7.77 13.55 5.28
N LEU A 41 -7.25 12.49 4.67
CA LEU A 41 -6.10 12.55 3.79
C LEU A 41 -6.51 13.19 2.45
N PRO A 42 -5.65 14.02 1.81
CA PRO A 42 -5.95 14.55 0.49
C PRO A 42 -6.26 13.43 -0.50
N ASP A 43 -7.25 13.62 -1.39
CA ASP A 43 -7.82 12.55 -2.22
C ASP A 43 -6.76 11.75 -2.99
N ARG A 44 -5.77 12.45 -3.57
CA ARG A 44 -4.66 11.82 -4.29
C ARG A 44 -3.81 10.90 -3.42
N CYS A 45 -3.57 11.28 -2.16
CA CYS A 45 -2.84 10.43 -1.23
C CYS A 45 -3.70 9.28 -0.71
N ARG A 46 -4.99 9.53 -0.44
CA ARG A 46 -5.94 8.48 -0.05
C ARG A 46 -5.99 7.39 -1.13
N ARG A 47 -6.18 7.78 -2.39
CA ARG A 47 -6.26 6.84 -3.51
C ARG A 47 -5.00 5.98 -3.66
N LEU A 48 -3.81 6.60 -3.58
CA LEU A 48 -2.55 5.86 -3.65
C LEU A 48 -2.42 4.83 -2.51
N ILE A 49 -2.82 5.19 -1.29
CA ILE A 49 -2.77 4.28 -0.14
C ILE A 49 -3.79 3.14 -0.28
N GLU A 50 -5.00 3.44 -0.76
CA GLU A 50 -6.03 2.43 -1.05
C GLU A 50 -5.55 1.39 -2.07
N LEU A 51 -4.98 1.86 -3.19
CA LEU A 51 -4.44 0.99 -4.23
C LEU A 51 -3.29 0.10 -3.73
N LEU A 52 -2.40 0.65 -2.92
CA LEU A 52 -1.22 -0.07 -2.44
C LEU A 52 -1.49 -1.08 -1.31
N TYR A 53 -2.52 -0.84 -0.49
CA TYR A 53 -2.66 -1.58 0.79
C TYR A 53 -4.05 -2.14 1.05
N PHE A 54 -5.10 -1.63 0.40
CA PHE A 54 -6.49 -2.00 0.68
C PHE A 54 -7.20 -2.66 -0.51
N THR A 55 -6.53 -2.75 -1.66
CA THR A 55 -7.08 -3.38 -2.87
C THR A 55 -6.75 -4.87 -2.88
N ALA A 56 -7.78 -5.71 -3.06
CA ALA A 56 -7.64 -7.17 -3.04
C ALA A 56 -6.87 -7.73 -4.25
N GLU A 57 -6.94 -7.06 -5.40
CA GLU A 57 -6.31 -7.46 -6.66
C GLU A 57 -4.79 -7.21 -6.69
N GLU A 58 -4.26 -6.46 -5.72
CA GLU A 58 -2.84 -6.09 -5.61
C GLU A 58 -2.21 -5.62 -6.94
N PRO A 59 -2.64 -4.47 -7.46
CA PRO A 59 -2.16 -3.96 -8.74
C PRO A 59 -0.64 -3.73 -8.73
N THR A 60 -0.03 -3.96 -9.88
CA THR A 60 1.37 -3.68 -10.13
C THR A 60 1.64 -2.18 -10.05
N TYR A 61 2.91 -1.80 -9.83
CA TYR A 61 3.29 -0.39 -9.82
C TYR A 61 3.04 0.31 -11.17
N ALA A 62 3.00 -0.42 -12.29
CA ALA A 62 2.65 0.14 -13.59
C ALA A 62 1.16 0.52 -13.65
N GLU A 63 0.28 -0.37 -13.22
CA GLU A 63 -1.17 -0.13 -13.18
C GLU A 63 -1.51 1.01 -12.21
N ILE A 64 -0.87 1.04 -11.03
CA ILE A 64 -1.03 2.15 -10.08
C ILE A 64 -0.55 3.48 -10.70
N ALA A 65 0.58 3.47 -11.41
CA ALA A 65 1.13 4.67 -12.04
C ALA A 65 0.19 5.22 -13.12
N GLU A 66 -0.35 4.33 -13.96
CA GLU A 66 -1.32 4.64 -14.99
C GLU A 66 -2.58 5.25 -14.39
N GLU A 67 -3.18 4.58 -13.40
CA GLU A 67 -4.39 5.06 -12.74
C GLU A 67 -4.18 6.42 -12.05
N MET A 68 -3.02 6.62 -11.43
CA MET A 68 -2.69 7.86 -10.73
C MET A 68 -2.19 8.97 -11.67
N GLY A 69 -2.07 8.70 -12.97
CA GLY A 69 -1.57 9.63 -13.98
C GLY A 69 -0.17 10.16 -13.63
N MET A 70 0.74 9.29 -13.17
CA MET A 70 2.08 9.70 -12.74
C MET A 70 3.16 8.68 -13.13
N PRO A 71 4.44 9.08 -13.22
CA PRO A 71 5.51 8.12 -13.51
C PRO A 71 5.66 7.06 -12.42
N VAL A 72 5.96 5.81 -12.80
CA VAL A 72 6.25 4.70 -11.87
C VAL A 72 7.32 5.09 -10.85
N ALA A 73 8.41 5.73 -11.30
CA ALA A 73 9.49 6.20 -10.43
C ALA A 73 9.03 7.21 -9.36
N SER A 74 7.88 7.88 -9.57
CA SER A 74 7.30 8.81 -8.60
C SER A 74 6.47 8.13 -7.51
N ILE A 75 6.13 6.84 -7.65
CA ILE A 75 5.33 6.10 -6.64
C ILE A 75 6.05 6.10 -5.29
N GLY A 76 7.32 5.73 -5.24
CA GLY A 76 8.08 5.64 -3.99
C GLY A 76 8.11 6.97 -3.21
N PRO A 77 8.59 8.08 -3.80
CA PRO A 77 8.58 9.39 -3.14
C PRO A 77 7.17 9.87 -2.78
N THR A 78 6.16 9.57 -3.61
CA THR A 78 4.77 9.97 -3.32
C THR A 78 4.20 9.17 -2.15
N ARG A 79 4.44 7.86 -2.11
CA ARG A 79 4.06 6.98 -1.00
C ARG A 79 4.65 7.48 0.32
N ALA A 80 5.95 7.79 0.35
CA ALA A 80 6.60 8.34 1.53
C ALA A 80 5.91 9.63 2.02
N ARG A 81 5.68 10.60 1.12
CA ARG A 81 4.97 11.85 1.47
C ARG A 81 3.54 11.62 1.95
N CYS A 82 2.82 10.67 1.37
CA CYS A 82 1.45 10.36 1.78
C CYS A 82 1.38 9.66 3.14
N LEU A 83 2.33 8.75 3.42
CA LEU A 83 2.45 8.12 4.73
C LEU A 83 2.83 9.13 5.82
N GLU A 84 3.73 10.08 5.53
CA GLU A 84 4.05 11.16 6.48
C GLU A 84 2.83 12.03 6.81
N LYS A 85 1.98 12.33 5.81
CA LYS A 85 0.71 13.03 6.06
C LYS A 85 -0.24 12.19 6.92
N LEU A 86 -0.35 10.90 6.64
CA LEU A 86 -1.20 10.00 7.42
C LEU A 86 -0.73 9.90 8.87
N LYS A 87 0.58 9.77 9.09
CA LYS A 87 1.19 9.76 10.43
C LYS A 87 0.84 11.02 11.22
N LYS A 88 0.94 12.20 10.60
CA LYS A 88 0.55 13.48 11.24
C LYS A 88 -0.93 13.56 11.62
N LEU A 89 -1.80 12.83 10.93
CA LEU A 89 -3.24 12.79 11.24
C LEU A 89 -3.57 11.83 12.37
N LEU A 90 -2.73 10.82 12.60
CA LEU A 90 -2.90 9.81 13.65
C LEU A 90 -2.45 10.30 15.04
N GLY A 91 -1.57 11.30 15.11
CA GLY A 91 -1.02 11.84 16.36
C GLY A 91 0.37 11.31 16.65
#